data_AF-A0A928TQ65-F1
#
_entry.id   AF-A0A928TQ65-F1
#
_cell.length_a   1.000
_cell.length_b   1.000
_cell.length_c   1.000
_cell.angle_alpha   90.00
_cell.angle_beta   90.00
_cell.angle_gamma   90.00
#
_symmetry.space_group_name_H-M   'P 1'
#
loop_
_entity.id
_entity.type
_entity.pdbx_description
1 polymer ?
#
loop_
_entity_poly.entity_id
_entity_poly.type
_entity_poly.pdbx_seq_one_letter_code
_entity_poly.pdbx_strand_id
1 'polypeptide(L)'
;MSGALSPSARRVQDALEAKGLDCRIVEHAASSRTSAEAAALLGCAVAQIAKSLVFRRGDGAGAVLVVASGANRVDEAKIASILGEPIGRADAAFVREATGYAIGGIPPLGHATPMPVLVDRDLTAFEVVYAAGGTPNALFPIAPDDLVEASGGRVADVAQRG
;
A
#
# COMPACT_ATOMS: atom_id res chain seq x y z
N MET A 1 12.93 4.04 -22.23
CA MET A 1 11.72 4.71 -22.75
C MET A 1 10.61 4.47 -21.76
N SER A 2 10.09 5.52 -21.10
CA SER A 2 8.89 5.37 -20.28
C SER A 2 7.71 5.33 -21.23
N GLY A 3 7.06 4.18 -21.36
CA GLY A 3 5.78 4.08 -22.06
C GLY A 3 4.70 4.88 -21.33
N ALA A 4 3.55 5.06 -21.97
CA ALA A 4 2.37 5.58 -21.29
C ALA A 4 1.97 4.62 -20.15
N LEU A 5 1.75 5.16 -18.95
CA LEU A 5 1.26 4.38 -17.81
C LEU A 5 -0.05 3.67 -18.16
N SER A 6 -0.22 2.44 -17.68
CA SER A 6 -1.51 1.77 -17.71
C SER A 6 -2.62 2.62 -17.04
N PRO A 7 -3.91 2.39 -17.36
CA PRO A 7 -5.00 3.17 -16.78
C PRO A 7 -5.04 3.16 -15.24
N SER A 8 -4.76 2.01 -14.62
CA SER A 8 -4.68 1.91 -13.15
C SER A 8 -3.52 2.72 -12.59
N ALA A 9 -2.36 2.68 -13.24
CA ALA A 9 -1.20 3.46 -12.81
C ALA A 9 -1.36 4.95 -13.02
N ARG A 10 -1.99 5.35 -14.13
CA ARG A 10 -2.40 6.74 -14.36
C ARG A 10 -3.30 7.26 -13.23
N ARG A 11 -4.31 6.49 -12.81
CA ARG A 11 -5.20 6.89 -11.70
C ARG A 11 -4.44 7.17 -10.40
N VAL A 12 -3.39 6.39 -10.11
CA VAL A 12 -2.56 6.65 -8.92
C VAL A 12 -1.67 7.87 -9.12
N GLN A 13 -1.09 8.06 -10.31
CA GLN A 13 -0.31 9.26 -10.62
C GLN A 13 -1.15 10.53 -10.46
N ASP A 14 -2.38 10.53 -10.97
CA ASP A 14 -3.30 11.67 -10.84
C ASP A 14 -3.66 11.93 -9.37
N ALA A 15 -3.82 10.88 -8.56
CA ALA A 15 -4.06 11.01 -7.12
C ALA A 15 -2.86 11.58 -6.35
N LEU A 16 -1.63 11.22 -6.74
CA LEU A 16 -0.40 11.78 -6.18
C LEU A 16 -0.28 13.27 -6.54
N GLU A 17 -0.53 13.62 -7.81
CA GLU A 17 -0.47 15.00 -8.30
C GLU A 17 -1.53 15.89 -7.63
N ALA A 18 -2.75 15.37 -7.44
CA ALA A 18 -3.81 16.09 -6.72
C ALA A 18 -3.48 16.34 -5.24
N LYS A 19 -2.54 15.57 -4.66
CA LYS A 19 -2.00 15.78 -3.31
C LYS A 19 -0.75 16.67 -3.29
N GLY A 20 -0.29 17.16 -4.45
CA GLY A 20 0.91 17.99 -4.55
C GLY A 20 2.22 17.22 -4.40
N LEU A 21 2.19 15.89 -4.50
CA LEU A 21 3.39 15.06 -4.40
C LEU A 21 4.09 14.96 -5.76
N ASP A 22 5.40 15.21 -5.80
CA ASP A 22 6.22 15.04 -7.02
C ASP A 22 6.72 13.59 -7.21
N CYS A 23 5.98 12.63 -6.65
CA CYS A 23 6.23 11.21 -6.84
C CYS A 23 5.95 10.81 -8.30
N ARG A 24 6.85 10.03 -8.90
CA ARG A 24 6.68 9.49 -10.26
C ARG A 24 6.53 7.99 -10.23
N ILE A 25 5.44 7.50 -10.80
CA ILE A 25 5.21 6.08 -11.02
C ILE A 25 6.03 5.61 -12.21
N VAL A 26 6.73 4.50 -12.01
CA VAL A 26 7.46 3.78 -13.05
C VAL A 26 6.84 2.40 -13.22
N GLU A 27 6.40 2.10 -14.45
CA GLU A 27 6.00 0.74 -14.84
C GLU A 27 7.20 -0.01 -15.41
N HIS A 28 7.58 -1.09 -14.75
CA HIS A 28 8.70 -1.92 -15.14
C HIS A 28 8.27 -3.05 -16.08
N ALA A 29 9.19 -3.51 -16.93
CA ALA A 29 8.92 -4.64 -17.84
C ALA A 29 8.74 -5.97 -17.08
N ALA A 30 9.42 -6.14 -15.95
CA ALA A 30 9.28 -7.29 -15.08
C ALA A 30 8.17 -7.05 -14.03
N SER A 31 7.41 -8.09 -13.70
CA SER A 31 6.43 -8.03 -12.61
C SER A 31 7.11 -8.06 -11.24
N SER A 32 6.60 -7.29 -10.29
CA SER A 32 7.01 -7.27 -8.89
C SER A 32 5.85 -7.67 -7.98
N ARG A 33 5.38 -8.91 -8.10
CA ARG A 33 4.19 -9.40 -7.36
C ARG A 33 4.48 -9.59 -5.88
N THR A 34 5.75 -9.74 -5.50
CA THR A 34 6.19 -9.84 -4.11
C THR A 34 7.09 -8.68 -3.72
N SER A 35 7.16 -8.37 -2.43
CA SER A 35 8.10 -7.35 -1.92
C SER A 35 9.56 -7.70 -2.21
N ALA A 36 9.92 -8.99 -2.27
CA ALA A 36 11.28 -9.40 -2.61
C ALA A 36 11.61 -9.11 -4.09
N GLU A 37 10.68 -9.38 -5.00
CA GLU A 37 10.83 -9.05 -6.43
C GLU A 37 10.89 -7.53 -6.64
N ALA A 38 10.03 -6.76 -5.97
CA ALA A 38 10.05 -5.29 -6.03
C ALA A 38 11.39 -4.72 -5.55
N ALA A 39 11.90 -5.22 -4.42
CA ALA A 39 13.17 -4.78 -3.86
C ALA A 39 14.35 -5.11 -4.79
N ALA A 40 14.38 -6.31 -5.37
CA ALA A 40 15.42 -6.70 -6.32
C ALA A 40 15.39 -5.84 -7.59
N LEU A 41 14.19 -5.53 -8.08
CA LEU A 41 13.98 -4.67 -9.25
C LEU A 41 14.45 -3.23 -9.03
N LEU A 42 14.27 -2.70 -7.82
CA LEU A 42 14.62 -1.33 -7.44
C LEU A 42 16.03 -1.20 -6.85
N GLY A 43 16.68 -2.31 -6.50
CA GLY A 43 17.98 -2.30 -5.82
C GLY A 43 17.91 -1.76 -4.38
N CYS A 44 16.77 -1.95 -3.70
CA CYS A 44 16.54 -1.45 -2.34
C CYS A 44 16.38 -2.60 -1.33
N ALA A 45 16.28 -2.28 -0.04
CA ALA A 45 15.95 -3.29 0.96
C ALA A 45 14.49 -3.74 0.84
N VAL A 46 14.20 -5.02 1.12
CA VAL A 46 12.81 -5.52 1.18
C VAL A 46 11.98 -4.76 2.22
N ALA A 47 12.63 -4.29 3.28
CA ALA A 47 12.00 -3.49 4.32
C ALA A 47 11.52 -2.10 3.84
N GLN A 48 12.08 -1.58 2.74
CA GLN A 48 11.66 -0.31 2.11
C GLN A 48 10.43 -0.48 1.22
N ILE A 49 9.99 -1.71 0.92
CA ILE A 49 8.78 -1.91 0.14
C ILE A 49 7.56 -1.73 1.04
N ALA A 50 6.74 -0.72 0.76
CA ALA A 50 5.48 -0.47 1.43
C ALA A 50 4.36 -1.28 0.73
N LYS A 51 4.04 -2.46 1.29
CA LYS A 51 2.99 -3.34 0.73
C LYS A 51 1.63 -3.03 1.34
N SER A 52 0.63 -2.89 0.48
CA SER A 52 -0.75 -2.69 0.88
C SER A 52 -1.49 -4.01 1.04
N LEU A 53 -2.10 -4.19 2.21
CA LEU A 53 -2.97 -5.31 2.56
C LEU A 53 -4.35 -4.78 2.90
N VAL A 54 -5.40 -5.48 2.49
CA VAL A 54 -6.79 -5.08 2.76
C VAL A 54 -7.45 -6.15 3.61
N PHE A 55 -8.15 -5.70 4.65
CA PHE A 55 -8.96 -6.56 5.50
C PHE A 55 -10.41 -6.07 5.52
N ARG A 56 -11.35 -7.00 5.73
CA ARG A 56 -12.76 -6.68 6.02
C ARG A 56 -12.87 -6.29 7.49
N ARG A 57 -13.61 -5.23 7.80
CA ARG A 57 -13.96 -4.82 9.16
C ARG A 57 -15.16 -5.64 9.67
N GLY A 58 -15.27 -5.78 10.99
CA GLY A 58 -16.24 -6.64 11.65
C GLY A 58 -17.70 -6.22 11.46
N ASP A 59 -17.93 -4.94 11.14
CA ASP A 59 -19.25 -4.43 10.73
C ASP A 59 -19.77 -4.99 9.39
N GLY A 60 -18.93 -5.72 8.65
CA GLY A 60 -19.28 -6.46 7.44
C GLY A 60 -19.29 -5.63 6.15
N ALA A 61 -19.15 -4.31 6.21
CA ALA A 61 -19.20 -3.44 5.04
C ALA A 61 -17.93 -2.61 4.82
N GLY A 62 -17.17 -2.31 5.89
CA GLY A 62 -15.96 -1.51 5.80
C GLY A 62 -14.72 -2.31 5.39
N ALA A 63 -13.84 -1.69 4.61
CA ALA A 63 -12.46 -2.15 4.45
C ALA A 63 -11.54 -1.41 5.43
N VAL A 64 -10.38 -1.98 5.70
CA VAL A 64 -9.21 -1.27 6.26
C VAL A 64 -8.00 -1.59 5.40
N LEU A 65 -7.21 -0.57 5.10
CA LEU A 65 -5.92 -0.71 4.45
C LEU A 65 -4.82 -0.77 5.51
N VAL A 66 -3.90 -1.71 5.36
CA VAL A 66 -2.66 -1.76 6.14
C VAL A 66 -1.48 -1.65 5.18
N VAL A 67 -0.71 -0.58 5.30
CA VAL A 67 0.52 -0.36 4.54
C VAL A 67 1.68 -0.81 5.42
N ALA A 68 2.23 -1.99 5.13
CA ALA A 68 3.25 -2.64 5.96
C ALA A 68 4.61 -2.66 5.28
N SER A 69 5.67 -2.75 6.09
CA SER A 69 7.00 -3.06 5.55
C SER A 69 6.99 -4.42 4.86
N GLY A 70 7.69 -4.53 3.72
CA GLY A 70 7.81 -5.75 2.94
C GLY A 70 8.41 -6.89 3.75
N ALA A 71 9.32 -6.57 4.69
CA ALA A 71 9.95 -7.52 5.60
C ALA A 71 9.01 -8.05 6.69
N ASN A 72 7.93 -7.34 6.99
CA ASN A 72 7.07 -7.64 8.13
C ASN A 72 5.88 -8.52 7.74
N ARG A 73 5.50 -9.42 8.64
CA ARG A 73 4.15 -10.01 8.65
C ARG A 73 3.27 -9.17 9.56
N VAL A 74 2.02 -8.94 9.16
CA VAL A 74 1.10 -8.16 9.99
C VAL A 74 0.46 -9.03 11.06
N ASP A 75 0.20 -8.42 12.20
CA ASP A 75 -0.50 -9.00 13.36
C ASP A 75 -1.95 -8.55 13.33
N GLU A 76 -2.85 -9.45 12.93
CA GLU A 76 -4.27 -9.18 12.81
C GLU A 76 -4.92 -8.82 14.16
N ALA A 77 -4.40 -9.33 15.28
CA ALA A 77 -4.92 -9.01 16.60
C ALA A 77 -4.57 -7.57 17.00
N LYS A 78 -3.35 -7.10 16.68
CA LYS A 78 -2.99 -5.69 16.86
C LYS A 78 -3.86 -4.78 16.01
N ILE A 79 -4.06 -5.12 14.73
CA ILE A 79 -4.93 -4.34 13.83
C ILE A 79 -6.35 -4.26 14.39
N ALA A 80 -6.93 -5.39 14.80
CA ALA A 80 -8.25 -5.43 15.42
C ALA A 80 -8.33 -4.56 16.69
N SER A 81 -7.33 -4.66 17.57
CA SER A 81 -7.25 -3.84 18.79
C SER A 81 -7.15 -2.35 18.49
N ILE A 82 -6.37 -1.96 17.48
CA ILE A 82 -6.19 -0.58 17.03
C ILE A 82 -7.48 0.03 16.45
N LEU A 83 -8.29 -0.80 15.78
CA LEU A 83 -9.58 -0.40 15.21
C LEU A 83 -10.72 -0.46 16.23
N GLY A 84 -10.56 -1.22 17.32
CA GLY A 84 -11.62 -1.46 18.31
C GLY A 84 -12.68 -2.44 17.83
N GLU A 85 -12.39 -3.23 16.79
CA GLU A 85 -13.32 -4.20 16.20
C GLU A 85 -12.58 -5.37 15.53
N PRO A 86 -13.24 -6.52 15.30
CA PRO A 86 -12.64 -7.64 14.58
C PRO A 86 -12.28 -7.26 13.14
N ILE A 87 -11.27 -7.91 12.59
CA ILE A 87 -10.99 -7.91 11.15
C ILE A 87 -11.05 -9.32 10.59
N GLY A 88 -11.30 -9.42 9.29
CA GLY A 88 -11.37 -10.68 8.56
C GLY A 88 -10.67 -10.60 7.21
N ARG A 89 -10.48 -11.78 6.60
CA ARG A 89 -9.87 -11.88 5.27
C ARG A 89 -10.74 -11.19 4.22
N ALA A 90 -10.08 -10.41 3.36
CA ALA A 90 -10.67 -9.90 2.13
C ALA A 90 -10.37 -10.86 0.97
N ASP A 91 -11.40 -11.29 0.25
CA ASP A 91 -11.22 -11.98 -1.03
C ASP A 91 -10.90 -10.97 -2.16
N ALA A 92 -10.46 -11.48 -3.31
CA ALA A 92 -10.06 -10.63 -4.44
C ALA A 92 -11.20 -9.75 -4.98
N ALA A 93 -12.46 -10.19 -4.91
CA ALA A 93 -13.60 -9.42 -5.38
C ALA A 93 -13.84 -8.22 -4.45
N PHE A 94 -13.84 -8.44 -3.14
CA PHE A 94 -13.95 -7.38 -2.14
C PHE A 94 -12.80 -6.38 -2.22
N VAL A 95 -11.56 -6.85 -2.37
CA VAL A 95 -10.39 -5.96 -2.53
C VAL A 95 -10.59 -5.05 -3.73
N ARG A 96 -11.06 -5.59 -4.86
CA ARG A 96 -11.28 -4.83 -6.07
C ARG A 96 -12.44 -3.84 -5.93
N GLU A 97 -13.50 -4.22 -5.23
CA GLU A 97 -14.63 -3.35 -4.94
C GLU A 97 -14.22 -2.17 -4.04
N ALA A 98 -13.54 -2.44 -2.93
CA ALA A 98 -13.14 -1.41 -1.97
C ALA A 98 -12.05 -0.47 -2.54
N THR A 99 -11.02 -1.03 -3.18
CA THR A 99 -9.87 -0.23 -3.61
C THR A 99 -9.97 0.24 -5.06
N GLY A 100 -10.72 -0.48 -5.90
CA GLY A 100 -10.66 -0.32 -7.35
C GLY A 100 -9.42 -0.95 -8.00
N TYR A 101 -8.58 -1.68 -7.25
CA TYR A 101 -7.32 -2.27 -7.71
C TYR A 101 -7.30 -3.78 -7.47
N ALA A 102 -6.50 -4.51 -8.24
CA ALA A 102 -6.27 -5.93 -8.03
C ALA A 102 -5.17 -6.17 -6.99
N ILE A 103 -5.21 -7.34 -6.32
CA ILE A 103 -4.15 -7.80 -5.42
C ILE A 103 -2.79 -7.76 -6.13
N GLY A 104 -1.78 -7.29 -5.42
CA GLY A 104 -0.41 -7.10 -5.94
C GLY A 104 -0.17 -5.74 -6.59
N GLY A 105 -1.22 -4.97 -6.90
CA GLY A 105 -1.12 -3.61 -7.44
C GLY A 105 -1.86 -2.57 -6.61
N ILE A 106 -2.21 -2.87 -5.35
CA ILE A 106 -3.00 -1.99 -4.48
C ILE A 106 -2.11 -0.83 -4.01
N PRO A 107 -2.34 0.42 -4.45
CA PRO A 107 -1.60 1.58 -3.98
C PRO A 107 -1.99 1.96 -2.55
N PRO A 108 -1.24 2.85 -1.88
CA PRO A 108 -1.61 3.36 -0.56
C PRO A 108 -2.67 4.47 -0.59
N LEU A 109 -3.04 4.96 -1.78
CA LEU A 109 -4.00 6.05 -1.99
C LEU A 109 -4.77 5.88 -3.30
N GLY A 110 -5.76 6.75 -3.55
CA GLY A 110 -6.53 6.76 -4.80
C GLY A 110 -7.56 5.63 -4.92
N HIS A 111 -8.06 5.15 -3.78
CA HIS A 111 -9.05 4.06 -3.71
C HIS A 111 -10.45 4.51 -4.10
N ALA A 112 -11.26 3.54 -4.55
CA ALA A 112 -12.65 3.77 -4.95
C ALA A 112 -13.54 4.20 -3.78
N THR A 113 -13.30 3.67 -2.58
CA THR A 113 -14.01 4.05 -1.36
C THR A 113 -13.05 4.55 -0.28
N PRO A 114 -13.42 5.56 0.51
CA PRO A 114 -12.66 5.95 1.69
C PRO A 114 -12.62 4.81 2.72
N MET A 115 -11.44 4.53 3.28
CA MET A 115 -11.26 3.52 4.31
C MET A 115 -10.16 3.95 5.30
N PRO A 116 -10.20 3.47 6.56
CA PRO A 116 -9.09 3.65 7.48
C PRO A 116 -7.79 3.09 6.90
N VAL A 117 -6.69 3.81 7.11
CA VAL A 117 -5.35 3.38 6.70
C VAL A 117 -4.46 3.29 7.94
N LEU A 118 -3.84 2.14 8.15
CA LEU A 118 -2.80 1.95 9.14
C LEU A 118 -1.45 1.82 8.43
N VAL A 119 -0.47 2.61 8.86
CA VAL A 119 0.89 2.57 8.31
C VAL A 119 1.81 1.95 9.36
N ASP A 120 2.55 0.92 8.97
CA ASP A 120 3.53 0.27 9.82
C ASP A 120 4.62 1.24 10.24
N ARG A 121 4.78 1.44 11.55
CA ARG A 121 5.81 2.32 12.11
C ARG A 121 7.22 1.99 11.64
N ASP A 122 7.50 0.73 11.26
CA ASP A 122 8.84 0.35 10.81
C ASP A 122 9.20 1.01 9.46
N LEU A 123 8.20 1.47 8.68
CA LEU A 123 8.43 2.25 7.46
C LEU A 123 9.00 3.64 7.76
N THR A 124 8.73 4.23 8.94
CA THR A 124 9.21 5.57 9.29
C THR A 124 10.70 5.60 9.64
N ALA A 125 11.38 4.45 9.64
CA ALA A 125 12.82 4.35 9.83
C ALA A 125 13.63 4.61 8.53
N PHE A 126 12.95 4.75 7.39
CA PHE A 126 13.58 5.01 6.09
C PHE A 126 13.35 6.45 5.64
N GLU A 127 14.29 6.99 4.85
CA GLU A 127 14.07 8.27 4.17
C GLU A 127 13.09 8.13 3.00
N VAL A 128 13.18 7.00 2.29
CA VAL A 128 12.33 6.69 1.13
C VAL A 128 11.86 5.23 1.22
N VAL A 129 10.57 5.05 0.96
CA VAL A 129 9.93 3.75 0.77
C VAL A 129 9.31 3.67 -0.62
N TYR A 130 9.03 2.46 -1.10
CA TYR A 130 8.47 2.23 -2.42
C TYR A 130 7.12 1.55 -2.32
N ALA A 131 6.09 2.16 -2.89
CA ALA A 131 4.73 1.65 -2.86
C ALA A 131 4.25 1.23 -4.24
N ALA A 132 3.24 0.35 -4.28
CA ALA A 132 2.61 -0.06 -5.53
C ALA A 132 1.87 1.11 -6.19
N GLY A 133 2.07 1.28 -7.49
CA GLY A 133 1.51 2.35 -8.30
C GLY A 133 0.28 1.93 -9.09
N GLY A 134 -0.54 0.98 -8.62
CA GLY A 134 -1.82 0.63 -9.29
C GLY A 134 -1.80 -0.65 -10.14
N THR A 135 -0.62 -1.20 -10.44
CA THR A 135 -0.43 -2.49 -11.13
C THR A 135 0.72 -3.26 -10.49
N PRO A 136 0.83 -4.59 -10.69
CA PRO A 136 1.89 -5.40 -10.08
C PRO A 136 3.33 -5.07 -10.53
N ASN A 137 3.50 -4.19 -11.51
CA ASN A 137 4.78 -3.73 -12.03
C ASN A 137 4.94 -2.21 -11.98
N ALA A 138 3.97 -1.48 -11.44
CA ALA A 138 4.06 -0.04 -11.18
C ALA A 138 4.54 0.20 -9.75
N LEU A 139 5.60 0.98 -9.58
CA LEU A 139 6.14 1.37 -8.29
C LEU A 139 6.45 2.86 -8.28
N PHE A 140 6.40 3.51 -7.12
CA PHE A 140 6.87 4.88 -6.94
C PHE A 140 7.57 5.06 -5.59
N PRO A 141 8.61 5.93 -5.53
CA PRO A 141 9.22 6.33 -4.27
C PRO A 141 8.33 7.36 -3.56
N ILE A 142 8.29 7.31 -2.23
CA ILE A 142 7.61 8.28 -1.38
C ILE A 142 8.30 8.34 0.00
N ALA A 143 8.36 9.53 0.60
CA ALA A 143 8.80 9.67 1.99
C ALA A 143 7.73 9.11 2.93
N PRO A 144 8.07 8.44 4.06
CA PRO A 144 7.06 7.90 4.97
C PRO A 144 6.07 8.94 5.51
N ASP A 145 6.49 10.17 5.74
CA ASP A 145 5.61 11.24 6.21
C ASP A 145 4.59 11.64 5.14
N ASP A 146 5.03 11.81 3.89
CA ASP A 146 4.16 12.06 2.74
C ASP A 146 3.17 10.91 2.51
N LEU A 147 3.63 9.67 2.70
CA LEU A 147 2.79 8.48 2.59
C LEU A 147 1.65 8.53 3.61
N VAL A 148 1.99 8.82 4.88
CA VAL A 148 1.03 8.94 5.99
C VAL A 148 0.04 10.07 5.71
N GLU A 149 0.52 11.26 5.32
CA GLU A 149 -0.34 12.40 5.04
C GLU A 149 -1.26 12.16 3.83
N ALA A 150 -0.71 11.69 2.71
CA ALA A 150 -1.46 11.51 1.48
C ALA A 150 -2.49 10.38 1.57
N SER A 151 -2.20 9.31 2.32
CA SER A 151 -3.15 8.23 2.58
C SER A 151 -4.17 8.55 3.67
N GLY A 152 -4.00 9.64 4.44
CA GLY A 152 -4.75 9.87 5.68
C GLY A 152 -4.49 8.78 6.72
N GLY A 153 -3.28 8.21 6.71
CA GLY A 153 -2.91 7.06 7.51
C GLY A 153 -2.62 7.41 8.96
N ARG A 154 -2.77 6.42 9.83
CA ARG A 154 -2.29 6.46 11.22
C ARG A 154 -1.11 5.51 11.36
N VAL A 155 0.03 6.04 11.81
CA VAL A 155 1.22 5.22 12.14
C VAL A 155 0.90 4.32 13.33
N ALA A 156 1.21 3.03 13.22
CA ALA A 156 0.95 2.06 14.28
C ALA A 156 1.92 0.86 14.24
N ASP A 157 2.07 0.17 15.37
CA ASP A 157 2.71 -1.14 15.41
C ASP A 157 1.74 -2.22 14.90
N VAL A 158 1.84 -2.54 13.61
CA VAL A 158 1.00 -3.55 12.96
C VAL A 158 1.74 -4.87 12.71
N ALA A 159 3.04 -4.92 12.99
CA ALA A 159 3.86 -6.08 12.69
C ALA A 159 3.80 -7.13 13.81
N GLN A 160 3.86 -8.40 13.42
CA GLN A 160 4.13 -9.51 14.36
C GLN A 160 5.51 -9.29 14.97
N ARG A 161 5.57 -9.40 16.30
CA ARG A 161 6.83 -9.38 17.05
C ARG A 161 7.03 -10.78 17.64
N GLY A 162 8.25 -11.28 17.55
CA GLY A 162 8.63 -12.57 18.15
C GLY A 162 8.75 -12.50 19.66
#